data_AF-A0A1I4AVX9-F1
#
_entry.id   AF-A0A1I4AVX9-F1
#
_cell.length_a   1.000
_cell.length_b   1.000
_cell.length_c   1.000
_cell.angle_alpha   90.00
_cell.angle_beta   90.00
_cell.angle_gamma   90.00
#
_symmetry.space_group_name_H-M   'P 1'
#
loop_
_entity.id
_entity.type
_entity.pdbx_description
1 polymer ?
#
loop_
_entity_poly.entity_id
_entity_poly.type
_entity_poly.pdbx_seq_one_letter_code
_entity_poly.pdbx_strand_id
1 'polypeptide(L)'
;MYAVPGVRRAERTRRRWCALPPATATVSPTATPPFALVPTAALSSANHGVAHGWKGNIIRRMGADSDLGMALERLYETFSRYPLPDKIDVCDHCVAPESVQAARAVPLRALSASALEPYAWNALSTWGDIEDFKYYLPRLLELLISEELDGFLHADSLTIKVGAYWHGWPQDEKDAMVAVVNAWWWLTLHHYPRDVDVMMMIEIIAENLKLDLCDYLAEWESNAGNEAAALHMAWLVEDFRVQSGHGADWYVLLENWIDGSAPARILEDALSSPSSSQVEQDLLHALERHKRWSQRPE
;
A
#
# COMPACT_ATOMS: atom_id res chain seq x y z
N MET A 1 63.25 9.90 -12.82
CA MET A 1 62.57 8.76 -13.47
C MET A 1 61.79 8.02 -12.40
N TYR A 2 60.52 8.36 -12.19
CA TYR A 2 59.54 7.58 -11.43
C TYR A 2 58.18 7.85 -12.07
N ALA A 3 57.55 6.79 -12.58
CA ALA A 3 56.27 6.82 -13.27
C ALA A 3 55.17 6.29 -12.34
N VAL A 4 54.04 6.99 -12.30
CA VAL A 4 52.82 6.63 -11.57
C VAL A 4 51.82 6.00 -12.55
N PRO A 5 51.19 4.87 -12.20
CA PRO A 5 49.90 4.47 -12.76
C PRO A 5 48.86 4.34 -11.62
N GLY A 6 47.58 4.61 -11.74
CA GLY A 6 46.71 4.95 -12.85
C GLY A 6 45.28 4.95 -12.29
N VAL A 7 44.47 5.92 -12.73
CA VAL A 7 43.08 6.14 -12.32
C VAL A 7 42.17 5.05 -12.89
N ARG A 8 41.20 4.55 -12.11
CA ARG A 8 39.90 4.12 -12.67
C ARG A 8 38.73 4.66 -11.85
N ARG A 9 37.82 5.24 -12.63
CA ARG A 9 36.61 5.99 -12.33
C ARG A 9 35.52 5.05 -11.81
N ALA A 10 34.81 5.46 -10.77
CA ALA A 10 33.59 4.80 -10.33
C ALA A 10 32.48 4.96 -11.40
N GLU A 11 31.86 3.84 -11.79
CA GLU A 11 30.67 3.81 -12.64
C GLU A 11 29.46 4.27 -11.82
N ARG A 12 28.83 5.37 -12.27
CA ARG A 12 27.50 5.80 -11.84
C ARG A 12 26.47 4.81 -12.38
N THR A 13 25.71 4.22 -11.46
CA THR A 13 24.43 3.54 -11.74
C THR A 13 23.47 4.49 -12.45
N ARG A 14 22.95 4.03 -13.59
CA ARG A 14 21.96 4.74 -14.42
C ARG A 14 20.61 4.72 -13.69
N ARG A 15 20.09 5.90 -13.32
CA ARG A 15 18.67 6.08 -12.99
C ARG A 15 17.86 5.78 -14.27
N ARG A 16 16.90 4.86 -14.21
CA ARG A 16 15.87 4.75 -15.23
C ARG A 16 14.92 5.92 -15.04
N TRP A 17 14.85 6.80 -16.03
CA TRP A 17 13.83 7.84 -16.11
C TRP A 17 12.66 7.23 -16.88
N CYS A 18 11.45 7.28 -16.32
CA CYS A 18 10.24 7.13 -17.13
C CYS A 18 10.27 8.26 -18.18
N ALA A 19 10.33 7.90 -19.47
CA ALA A 19 10.58 8.85 -20.54
C ALA A 19 9.36 9.76 -20.75
N LEU A 20 9.51 11.06 -20.47
CA LEU A 20 8.61 12.13 -20.91
C LEU A 20 9.12 12.75 -22.24
N PRO A 21 8.25 13.16 -23.19
CA PRO A 21 8.65 13.96 -24.34
C PRO A 21 8.91 15.43 -23.97
N PRO A 22 9.76 16.17 -24.72
CA PRO A 22 10.18 17.51 -24.33
C PRO A 22 9.09 18.56 -24.61
N ALA A 23 8.70 19.32 -23.57
CA ALA A 23 7.92 20.55 -23.72
C ALA A 23 8.86 21.74 -23.97
N THR A 24 8.60 22.50 -25.03
CA THR A 24 9.31 23.73 -25.38
C THR A 24 8.88 24.86 -24.44
N ALA A 25 9.82 25.39 -23.65
CA ALA A 25 9.59 26.51 -22.75
C ALA A 25 9.73 27.87 -23.47
N THR A 26 8.78 28.78 -23.19
CA THR A 26 8.97 30.23 -23.33
C THR A 26 8.41 30.91 -22.07
N VAL A 27 9.28 31.64 -21.39
CA VAL A 27 9.06 32.30 -20.09
C VAL A 27 8.48 33.72 -20.29
N SER A 28 7.51 34.13 -19.47
CA SER A 28 7.44 35.48 -18.83
C SER A 28 6.15 35.70 -17.99
N PRO A 29 6.13 36.67 -17.04
CA PRO A 29 5.75 36.39 -15.65
C PRO A 29 4.51 37.09 -15.09
N THR A 30 4.14 36.64 -13.87
CA THR A 30 3.50 37.36 -12.73
C THR A 30 2.05 37.86 -12.86
N ALA A 31 1.18 37.34 -11.99
CA ALA A 31 0.42 38.15 -11.00
C ALA A 31 -0.41 37.25 -10.05
N THR A 32 -0.08 37.26 -8.76
CA THR A 32 -0.98 36.85 -7.65
C THR A 32 -2.16 37.83 -7.56
N PRO A 33 -3.39 37.40 -7.22
CA PRO A 33 -3.88 37.47 -5.82
C PRO A 33 -5.04 36.46 -5.52
N PRO A 34 -5.86 36.65 -4.46
CA PRO A 34 -5.57 36.38 -3.07
C PRO A 34 -6.46 35.26 -2.47
N PHE A 35 -6.03 34.74 -1.32
CA PHE A 35 -6.78 33.86 -0.43
C PHE A 35 -8.20 34.36 -0.14
N ALA A 36 -9.19 33.50 -0.36
CA ALA A 36 -10.52 33.63 0.22
C ALA A 36 -10.90 32.30 0.90
N LEU A 37 -10.87 32.33 2.23
CA LEU A 37 -11.43 31.31 3.11
C LEU A 37 -12.96 31.34 3.03
N VAL A 38 -13.59 30.22 2.68
CA VAL A 38 -15.00 29.91 2.97
C VAL A 38 -15.15 28.38 3.13
N PRO A 39 -16.18 27.87 3.82
CA PRO A 39 -16.01 27.06 5.01
C PRO A 39 -16.29 25.57 4.75
N THR A 40 -15.67 24.76 5.60
CA THR A 40 -15.91 23.33 5.79
C THR A 40 -17.39 23.07 6.09
N ALA A 41 -18.09 22.43 5.15
CA ALA A 41 -19.40 21.86 5.37
C ALA A 41 -19.26 20.34 5.29
N ALA A 42 -19.62 19.70 6.40
CA ALA A 42 -19.60 18.27 6.61
C ALA A 42 -20.46 17.53 5.59
N LEU A 43 -19.91 16.46 5.01
CA LEU A 43 -20.70 15.31 4.61
C LEU A 43 -20.30 14.15 5.52
N SER A 44 -21.23 13.90 6.43
CA SER A 44 -21.24 12.85 7.43
C SER A 44 -21.26 11.47 6.77
N SER A 45 -20.35 10.63 7.27
CA SER A 45 -20.50 9.20 7.52
C SER A 45 -21.93 8.65 7.42
N ALA A 46 -22.11 7.64 6.56
CA ALA A 46 -23.10 6.56 6.73
C ALA A 46 -22.81 5.40 5.76
N ASN A 47 -21.97 4.45 6.19
CA ASN A 47 -22.14 3.01 5.93
C ASN A 47 -20.95 2.23 6.53
N HIS A 48 -20.95 2.09 7.85
CA HIS A 48 -20.24 1.00 8.54
C HIS A 48 -21.31 0.16 9.21
N GLY A 49 -21.64 -0.99 8.61
CA GLY A 49 -22.71 -1.83 9.10
C GLY A 49 -22.88 -3.11 8.30
N VAL A 50 -22.22 -4.16 8.79
CA VAL A 50 -22.58 -5.58 8.62
C VAL A 50 -22.21 -6.22 7.26
N ALA A 51 -20.92 -6.54 7.10
CA ALA A 51 -20.46 -7.53 6.10
C ALA A 51 -19.23 -8.37 6.53
N HIS A 52 -18.91 -8.48 7.83
CA HIS A 52 -17.70 -9.18 8.30
C HIS A 52 -17.74 -10.73 8.19
N GLY A 53 -18.82 -11.32 7.70
CA GLY A 53 -18.98 -12.79 7.63
C GLY A 53 -18.74 -13.43 6.27
N TRP A 54 -18.72 -12.66 5.17
CA TRP A 54 -18.68 -13.20 3.80
C TRP A 54 -17.36 -12.98 3.05
N LYS A 55 -16.57 -11.96 3.43
CA LYS A 55 -15.34 -11.55 2.71
C LYS A 55 -14.18 -12.56 2.88
N GLY A 56 -13.95 -13.09 4.09
CA GLY A 56 -12.86 -14.04 4.35
C GLY A 56 -12.97 -15.40 3.64
N ASN A 57 -14.16 -15.76 3.14
CA ASN A 57 -14.40 -17.05 2.48
C ASN A 57 -14.00 -17.08 1.00
N ILE A 58 -13.77 -15.93 0.36
CA ILE A 58 -13.39 -15.83 -1.05
C ILE A 58 -11.88 -16.05 -1.21
N ILE A 59 -11.06 -15.43 -0.36
CA ILE A 59 -9.59 -15.57 -0.40
C ILE A 59 -9.17 -16.99 0.01
N ARG A 60 -9.85 -17.59 1.00
CA ARG A 60 -9.60 -18.98 1.41
C ARG A 60 -9.99 -20.02 0.35
N ARG A 61 -10.83 -19.64 -0.64
CA ARG A 61 -11.24 -20.48 -1.78
C ARG A 61 -10.41 -20.26 -3.04
N MET A 62 -9.72 -19.13 -3.18
CA MET A 62 -8.73 -18.87 -4.23
C MET A 62 -7.39 -19.50 -3.87
N GLY A 63 -7.42 -20.84 -3.71
CA GLY A 63 -6.32 -21.81 -3.73
C GLY A 63 -4.93 -21.41 -3.21
N ALA A 64 -4.28 -22.35 -2.51
CA ALA A 64 -2.83 -22.33 -2.29
C ALA A 64 -1.98 -22.10 -3.58
N ASP A 65 -2.61 -22.25 -4.76
CA ASP A 65 -2.02 -22.06 -6.08
C ASP A 65 -2.15 -20.62 -6.65
N SER A 66 -2.79 -19.68 -5.94
CA SER A 66 -2.77 -18.27 -6.34
C SER A 66 -1.41 -17.63 -6.04
N ASP A 67 -1.02 -16.59 -6.78
CA ASP A 67 0.23 -15.86 -6.53
C ASP A 67 0.31 -15.34 -5.09
N LEU A 68 -0.82 -14.91 -4.52
CA LEU A 68 -0.93 -14.53 -3.11
C LEU A 68 -0.75 -15.73 -2.16
N GLY A 69 -1.40 -16.86 -2.45
CA GLY A 69 -1.24 -18.09 -1.67
C GLY A 69 0.22 -18.53 -1.60
N MET A 70 0.89 -18.61 -2.75
CA MET A 70 2.32 -18.96 -2.83
C MET A 70 3.21 -17.94 -2.11
N ALA A 71 2.92 -16.63 -2.25
CA ALA A 71 3.67 -15.59 -1.55
C ALA A 71 3.52 -15.70 -0.02
N LEU A 72 2.31 -15.96 0.48
CA LEU A 72 2.04 -16.17 1.91
C LEU A 72 2.70 -17.44 2.42
N GLU A 73 2.64 -18.55 1.68
CA GLU A 73 3.32 -19.79 2.06
C GLU A 73 4.83 -19.57 2.20
N ARG A 74 5.45 -18.89 1.22
CA ARG A 74 6.87 -18.52 1.29
C ARG A 74 7.17 -17.60 2.48
N LEU A 75 6.28 -16.68 2.80
CA LEU A 75 6.42 -15.81 3.97
C LEU A 75 6.42 -16.63 5.26
N TYR A 76 5.45 -17.53 5.44
CA TYR A 76 5.40 -18.42 6.60
C TYR A 76 6.64 -19.32 6.70
N GLU A 77 7.08 -19.92 5.60
CA GLU A 77 8.28 -20.76 5.57
C GLU A 77 9.52 -19.97 5.99
N THR A 78 9.70 -18.77 5.42
CA THR A 78 10.88 -17.93 5.68
C THR A 78 10.96 -17.52 7.15
N PHE A 79 9.83 -17.10 7.72
CA PHE A 79 9.73 -16.64 9.11
C PHE A 79 9.55 -17.77 10.13
N SER A 80 9.40 -19.03 9.71
CA SER A 80 9.30 -20.19 10.62
C SER A 80 10.55 -20.42 11.49
N ARG A 81 11.68 -19.77 11.14
CA ARG A 81 12.92 -19.78 11.94
C ARG A 81 12.80 -19.08 13.28
N TYR A 82 11.81 -18.19 13.44
CA TYR A 82 11.55 -17.47 14.68
C TYR A 82 10.56 -18.31 15.51
N PRO A 83 10.99 -18.95 16.60
CA PRO A 83 10.08 -19.75 17.42
C PRO A 83 9.21 -18.84 18.30
N LEU A 84 8.04 -19.33 18.71
CA LEU A 84 7.31 -18.72 19.82
C LEU A 84 8.09 -18.99 21.11
N PRO A 85 8.64 -17.98 21.82
CA PRO A 85 9.39 -18.25 23.03
C PRO A 85 8.44 -18.61 24.19
N ASP A 86 8.93 -19.40 25.14
CA ASP A 86 8.19 -19.78 26.35
C ASP A 86 7.74 -18.56 27.17
N LYS A 87 8.52 -17.48 27.11
CA LYS A 87 8.23 -16.20 27.74
C LYS A 87 8.42 -15.08 26.73
N ILE A 88 7.47 -14.17 26.68
CA ILE A 88 7.53 -12.92 25.90
C ILE A 88 7.51 -11.79 26.91
N ASP A 89 8.30 -10.75 26.69
CA ASP A 89 8.24 -9.54 27.50
C ASP A 89 6.93 -8.80 27.21
N VAL A 90 6.12 -8.58 28.25
CA VAL A 90 4.81 -7.96 28.14
C VAL A 90 4.63 -7.00 29.30
N CYS A 91 4.18 -5.79 28.99
CA CYS A 91 3.84 -4.82 30.01
C CYS A 91 2.48 -5.16 30.64
N ASP A 92 2.50 -5.67 31.87
CA ASP A 92 1.34 -6.15 32.63
C ASP A 92 0.22 -5.11 32.83
N HIS A 93 0.53 -3.80 32.72
CA HIS A 93 -0.49 -2.74 32.83
C HIS A 93 -1.04 -2.27 31.47
N CYS A 94 -0.39 -2.62 30.36
CA CYS A 94 -0.80 -2.25 29.01
C CYS A 94 -1.56 -3.37 28.30
N VAL A 95 -1.21 -4.62 28.58
CA VAL A 95 -1.76 -5.79 27.91
C VAL A 95 -2.41 -6.69 28.94
N ALA A 96 -3.68 -7.01 28.73
CA ALA A 96 -4.41 -7.94 29.58
C ALA A 96 -3.82 -9.37 29.46
N PRO A 97 -3.61 -10.12 30.55
CA PRO A 97 -3.10 -11.49 30.51
C PRO A 97 -3.92 -12.42 29.60
N GLU A 98 -5.23 -12.21 29.51
CA GLU A 98 -6.14 -12.95 28.64
C GLU A 98 -5.83 -12.73 27.15
N SER A 99 -5.36 -11.53 26.78
CA SER A 99 -4.91 -11.25 25.42
C SER A 99 -3.66 -12.06 25.08
N VAL A 100 -2.70 -12.12 26.01
CA VAL A 100 -1.48 -12.93 25.84
C VAL A 100 -1.83 -14.42 25.73
N GLN A 101 -2.77 -14.89 26.56
CA GLN A 101 -3.25 -16.26 26.48
C GLN A 101 -3.93 -16.56 25.14
N ALA A 102 -4.80 -15.67 24.65
CA ALA A 102 -5.50 -15.84 23.39
C ALA A 102 -4.54 -15.91 22.19
N ALA A 103 -3.54 -15.02 22.13
CA ALA A 103 -2.52 -14.99 21.08
C ALA A 103 -1.62 -16.25 21.06
N ARG A 104 -1.65 -17.05 22.13
CA ARG A 104 -0.84 -18.27 22.30
C ARG A 104 -1.67 -19.55 22.39
N ALA A 105 -2.99 -19.45 22.29
CA ALA A 105 -3.90 -20.57 22.56
C ALA A 105 -3.88 -21.66 21.49
N VAL A 106 -3.53 -21.30 20.26
CA VAL A 106 -3.54 -22.18 19.08
C VAL A 106 -2.29 -21.94 18.23
N PRO A 107 -1.94 -22.88 17.32
CA PRO A 107 -0.85 -22.66 16.37
C PRO A 107 -1.02 -21.38 15.58
N LEU A 108 0.09 -20.72 15.19
CA LEU A 108 0.12 -19.41 14.52
C LEU A 108 -0.93 -19.26 13.40
N ARG A 109 -1.00 -20.21 12.47
CA ARG A 109 -1.94 -20.20 11.33
C ARG A 109 -3.42 -20.32 11.72
N ALA A 110 -3.71 -20.77 12.94
CA ALA A 110 -5.06 -20.92 13.46
C ALA A 110 -5.53 -19.72 14.30
N LEU A 111 -4.65 -18.74 14.56
CA LEU A 111 -5.02 -17.53 15.31
C LEU A 111 -6.01 -16.68 14.52
N SER A 112 -7.11 -16.29 15.16
CA SER A 112 -8.07 -15.35 14.58
C SER A 112 -7.55 -13.91 14.63
N ALA A 113 -8.13 -13.02 13.82
CA ALA A 113 -7.92 -11.58 13.96
C ALA A 113 -8.17 -11.08 15.38
N SER A 114 -9.28 -11.47 16.00
CA SER A 114 -9.59 -11.07 17.39
C SER A 114 -8.56 -11.51 18.44
N ALA A 115 -7.92 -12.66 18.24
CA ALA A 115 -6.88 -13.14 19.15
C ALA A 115 -5.56 -12.38 18.97
N LEU A 116 -5.32 -11.84 17.77
CA LEU A 116 -4.06 -11.21 17.38
C LEU A 116 -4.12 -9.68 17.31
N GLU A 117 -5.32 -9.09 17.28
CA GLU A 117 -5.54 -7.64 17.25
C GLU A 117 -4.88 -6.93 18.45
N PRO A 118 -4.97 -7.43 19.70
CA PRO A 118 -4.24 -6.82 20.81
C PRO A 118 -2.72 -6.82 20.59
N TYR A 119 -2.17 -7.87 19.97
CA TYR A 119 -0.75 -7.91 19.61
C TYR A 119 -0.43 -6.88 18.51
N ALA A 120 -1.26 -6.77 17.48
CA ALA A 120 -1.07 -5.80 16.39
C ALA A 120 -0.93 -4.35 16.89
N TRP A 121 -1.68 -3.98 17.94
CA TRP A 121 -1.59 -2.67 18.59
C TRP A 121 -0.32 -2.47 19.43
N ASN A 122 0.13 -3.52 20.12
CA ASN A 122 1.14 -3.42 21.18
C ASN A 122 2.53 -3.93 20.77
N ALA A 123 2.67 -4.53 19.58
CA ALA A 123 3.93 -5.10 19.11
C ALA A 123 5.06 -4.07 19.12
N LEU A 124 6.24 -4.48 19.63
CA LEU A 124 7.46 -3.68 19.72
C LEU A 124 7.42 -2.46 20.66
N SER A 125 6.29 -2.20 21.32
CA SER A 125 6.16 -1.12 22.31
C SER A 125 5.97 -1.68 23.71
N THR A 126 4.94 -2.49 23.91
CA THR A 126 4.52 -3.03 25.21
C THR A 126 4.35 -4.55 25.17
N TRP A 127 4.54 -5.17 24.01
CA TRP A 127 4.44 -6.60 23.81
C TRP A 127 5.49 -7.12 22.81
N GLY A 128 6.50 -7.80 23.37
CA GLY A 128 7.50 -8.55 22.64
C GLY A 128 8.55 -7.71 21.94
N ASP A 129 9.58 -8.39 21.46
CA ASP A 129 10.69 -7.81 20.71
C ASP A 129 10.57 -8.06 19.19
N ILE A 130 11.66 -7.79 18.46
CA ILE A 130 11.69 -7.97 17.02
C ILE A 130 11.56 -9.43 16.57
N GLU A 131 12.05 -10.39 17.34
CA GLU A 131 11.91 -11.82 17.01
C GLU A 131 10.46 -12.27 17.24
N ASP A 132 9.82 -11.80 18.33
CA ASP A 132 8.40 -12.02 18.57
C ASP A 132 7.54 -11.43 17.45
N PHE A 133 7.86 -10.21 17.02
CA PHE A 133 7.16 -9.56 15.92
C PHE A 133 7.29 -10.37 14.63
N LYS A 134 8.49 -10.85 14.32
CA LYS A 134 8.74 -11.71 13.16
C LYS A 134 8.01 -13.05 13.24
N TYR A 135 7.80 -13.61 14.43
CA TYR A 135 6.97 -14.81 14.59
C TYR A 135 5.51 -14.55 14.21
N TYR A 136 4.91 -13.44 14.66
CA TYR A 136 3.51 -13.13 14.36
C TYR A 136 3.26 -12.47 13.00
N LEU A 137 4.30 -11.88 12.40
CA LEU A 137 4.20 -11.09 11.17
C LEU A 137 3.51 -11.82 10.00
N PRO A 138 3.80 -13.10 9.68
CA PRO A 138 3.12 -13.79 8.60
C PRO A 138 1.61 -13.86 8.79
N ARG A 139 1.15 -14.09 10.03
CA ARG A 139 -0.27 -14.18 10.34
C ARG A 139 -0.94 -12.81 10.37
N LEU A 140 -0.25 -11.79 10.88
CA LEU A 140 -0.74 -10.41 10.85
C LEU A 140 -0.98 -9.93 9.41
N LEU A 141 -0.02 -10.17 8.51
CA LEU A 141 -0.14 -9.80 7.10
C LEU A 141 -1.23 -10.60 6.38
N GLU A 142 -1.32 -11.92 6.61
CA GLU A 142 -2.39 -12.73 6.04
C GLU A 142 -3.77 -12.19 6.44
N LEU A 143 -3.99 -11.95 7.74
CA LEU A 143 -5.25 -11.45 8.27
C LEU A 143 -5.60 -10.05 7.76
N LEU A 144 -4.58 -9.20 7.58
CA LEU A 144 -4.74 -7.85 7.04
C LEU A 144 -5.15 -7.89 5.56
N ILE A 145 -4.43 -8.66 4.75
CA ILE A 145 -4.71 -8.81 3.30
C ILE A 145 -6.06 -9.49 3.08
N SER A 146 -6.43 -10.42 3.95
CA SER A 146 -7.72 -11.11 3.90
C SER A 146 -8.90 -10.29 4.43
N GLU A 147 -8.65 -9.05 4.88
CA GLU A 147 -9.66 -8.16 5.47
C GLU A 147 -10.34 -8.77 6.71
N GLU A 148 -9.64 -9.66 7.42
CA GLU A 148 -10.06 -10.18 8.72
C GLU A 148 -9.59 -9.27 9.86
N LEU A 149 -8.43 -8.64 9.71
CA LEU A 149 -7.95 -7.55 10.54
C LEU A 149 -8.26 -6.21 9.85
N ASP A 150 -8.78 -5.24 10.60
CA ASP A 150 -9.20 -3.94 10.06
C ASP A 150 -8.02 -3.20 9.40
N GLY A 151 -8.10 -3.05 8.07
CA GLY A 151 -7.07 -2.40 7.26
C GLY A 151 -6.82 -0.95 7.66
N PHE A 152 -7.90 -0.19 7.87
CA PHE A 152 -7.84 1.23 8.19
C PHE A 152 -7.14 1.49 9.52
N LEU A 153 -7.36 0.61 10.52
CA LEU A 153 -6.76 0.76 11.84
C LEU A 153 -5.33 0.23 11.92
N HIS A 154 -5.03 -0.86 11.20
CA HIS A 154 -3.82 -1.65 11.47
C HIS A 154 -2.76 -1.61 10.38
N ALA A 155 -3.12 -1.32 9.12
CA ALA A 155 -2.16 -1.47 8.01
C ALA A 155 -0.95 -0.55 8.14
N ASP A 156 -1.18 0.74 8.38
CA ASP A 156 -0.09 1.71 8.53
C ASP A 156 0.76 1.40 9.78
N SER A 157 0.11 1.19 10.93
CA SER A 157 0.79 0.82 12.18
C SER A 157 1.64 -0.44 12.05
N LEU A 158 1.19 -1.46 11.29
CA LEU A 158 1.96 -2.68 11.06
C LEU A 158 3.12 -2.43 10.10
N THR A 159 2.88 -1.74 9.00
CA THR A 159 3.87 -1.55 7.93
C THR A 159 4.94 -0.53 8.27
N ILE A 160 4.63 0.51 9.07
CA ILE A 160 5.64 1.40 9.68
C ILE A 160 6.62 0.58 10.53
N LYS A 161 6.12 -0.35 11.36
CA LYS A 161 6.98 -1.24 12.15
C LYS A 161 7.87 -2.07 11.24
N VAL A 162 7.33 -2.69 10.20
CA VAL A 162 8.15 -3.42 9.22
C VAL A 162 9.21 -2.50 8.60
N GLY A 163 8.81 -1.35 8.08
CA GLY A 163 9.68 -0.35 7.44
C GLY A 163 10.87 0.08 8.30
N ALA A 164 10.63 0.25 9.60
CA ALA A 164 11.65 0.64 10.58
C ALA A 164 12.79 -0.38 10.74
N TYR A 165 12.52 -1.67 10.56
CA TYR A 165 13.51 -2.74 10.84
C TYR A 165 13.95 -3.53 9.60
N TRP A 166 13.11 -3.63 8.56
CA TRP A 166 13.29 -4.64 7.52
C TRP A 166 14.53 -4.43 6.65
N HIS A 167 15.05 -3.20 6.57
CA HIS A 167 16.30 -2.88 5.88
C HIS A 167 17.50 -3.67 6.45
N GLY A 168 17.46 -4.06 7.73
CA GLY A 168 18.46 -4.89 8.38
C GLY A 168 18.20 -6.41 8.28
N TRP A 169 17.08 -6.84 7.71
CA TRP A 169 16.72 -8.25 7.65
C TRP A 169 17.56 -9.02 6.60
N PRO A 170 17.73 -10.34 6.79
CA PRO A 170 18.21 -11.26 5.76
C PRO A 170 17.50 -11.08 4.41
N GLN A 171 18.23 -11.37 3.32
CA GLN A 171 17.71 -11.14 1.97
C GLN A 171 16.48 -11.99 1.65
N ASP A 172 16.43 -13.23 2.13
CA ASP A 172 15.29 -14.12 1.96
C ASP A 172 14.01 -13.59 2.64
N GLU A 173 14.14 -12.97 3.82
CA GLU A 173 13.03 -12.29 4.51
C GLU A 173 12.54 -11.07 3.73
N LYS A 174 13.45 -10.27 3.18
CA LYS A 174 13.10 -9.15 2.30
C LYS A 174 12.39 -9.62 1.04
N ASP A 175 12.92 -10.65 0.39
CA ASP A 175 12.34 -11.21 -0.83
C ASP A 175 10.92 -11.77 -0.58
N ALA A 176 10.71 -12.41 0.58
CA ALA A 176 9.39 -12.90 0.97
C ALA A 176 8.40 -11.76 1.21
N MET A 177 8.83 -10.68 1.89
CA MET A 177 8.02 -9.48 2.07
C MET A 177 7.65 -8.81 0.75
N VAL A 178 8.61 -8.62 -0.16
CA VAL A 178 8.37 -8.03 -1.49
C VAL A 178 7.40 -8.90 -2.29
N ALA A 179 7.54 -10.23 -2.26
CA ALA A 179 6.61 -11.12 -2.94
C ALA A 179 5.16 -10.96 -2.45
N VAL A 180 4.96 -10.82 -1.13
CA VAL A 180 3.63 -10.59 -0.55
C VAL A 180 3.08 -9.22 -0.93
N VAL A 181 3.90 -8.17 -0.92
CA VAL A 181 3.48 -6.81 -1.31
C VAL A 181 3.09 -6.77 -2.79
N ASN A 182 3.84 -7.44 -3.67
CA ASN A 182 3.50 -7.55 -5.08
C ASN A 182 2.16 -8.25 -5.29
N ALA A 183 1.95 -9.39 -4.62
CA ALA A 183 0.69 -10.12 -4.71
C ALA A 183 -0.48 -9.33 -4.11
N TRP A 184 -0.24 -8.55 -3.04
CA TRP A 184 -1.24 -7.67 -2.45
C TRP A 184 -1.61 -6.52 -3.38
N TRP A 185 -0.62 -5.87 -4.01
CA TRP A 185 -0.87 -4.83 -5.01
C TRP A 185 -1.70 -5.35 -6.17
N TRP A 186 -1.32 -6.50 -6.73
CA TRP A 186 -2.10 -7.15 -7.77
C TRP A 186 -3.55 -7.42 -7.33
N LEU A 187 -3.74 -7.95 -6.11
CA LEU A 187 -5.07 -8.21 -5.55
C LEU A 187 -5.89 -6.92 -5.44
N THR A 188 -5.27 -5.83 -4.98
CA THR A 188 -5.88 -4.49 -4.90
C THR A 188 -6.36 -4.04 -6.26
N LEU A 189 -5.53 -4.14 -7.31
CA LEU A 189 -5.91 -3.74 -8.67
C LEU A 189 -7.04 -4.60 -9.27
N HIS A 190 -7.28 -5.80 -8.74
CA HIS A 190 -8.30 -6.73 -9.25
C HIS A 190 -9.58 -6.78 -8.42
N HIS A 191 -9.64 -6.09 -7.29
CA HIS A 191 -10.82 -6.08 -6.42
C HIS A 191 -11.08 -4.68 -5.85
N TYR A 192 -12.32 -4.23 -5.95
CA TYR A 192 -12.77 -2.96 -5.42
C TYR A 192 -14.15 -3.12 -4.74
N PRO A 193 -14.40 -2.48 -3.58
CA PRO A 193 -13.43 -1.75 -2.75
C PRO A 193 -12.50 -2.69 -1.98
N ARG A 194 -11.45 -2.12 -1.39
CA ARG A 194 -10.54 -2.79 -0.45
C ARG A 194 -10.57 -2.06 0.89
N ASP A 195 -10.32 -2.79 1.98
CA ASP A 195 -10.25 -2.18 3.33
C ASP A 195 -8.99 -1.31 3.50
N VAL A 196 -7.87 -1.70 2.86
CA VAL A 196 -6.72 -0.82 2.65
C VAL A 196 -6.90 -0.15 1.29
N ASP A 197 -7.22 1.13 1.29
CA ASP A 197 -7.41 1.89 0.06
C ASP A 197 -6.11 2.05 -0.73
N VAL A 198 -6.23 2.48 -1.98
CA VAL A 198 -5.10 2.54 -2.90
C VAL A 198 -4.06 3.59 -2.49
N MET A 199 -4.44 4.68 -1.82
CA MET A 199 -3.43 5.60 -1.31
C MET A 199 -2.63 4.93 -0.20
N MET A 200 -3.31 4.36 0.80
CA MET A 200 -2.64 3.70 1.91
C MET A 200 -1.72 2.60 1.39
N MET A 201 -2.14 1.86 0.36
CA MET A 201 -1.26 0.88 -0.29
C MET A 201 -0.02 1.52 -0.96
N ILE A 202 -0.17 2.68 -1.62
CA ILE A 202 0.97 3.42 -2.18
C ILE A 202 1.91 3.93 -1.07
N GLU A 203 1.38 4.43 0.05
CA GLU A 203 2.18 4.84 1.21
C GLU A 203 2.94 3.66 1.81
N ILE A 204 2.30 2.50 1.93
CA ILE A 204 2.94 1.25 2.38
C ILE A 204 4.13 0.92 1.48
N ILE A 205 3.93 0.93 0.15
CA ILE A 205 4.95 0.60 -0.84
C ILE A 205 6.11 1.61 -0.79
N ALA A 206 5.79 2.90 -0.93
CA ALA A 206 6.77 3.93 -1.22
C ALA A 206 7.36 4.59 0.04
N GLU A 207 6.53 4.83 1.06
CA GLU A 207 6.96 5.49 2.29
C GLU A 207 7.42 4.47 3.33
N ASN A 208 6.62 3.44 3.63
CA ASN A 208 6.95 2.53 4.74
C ASN A 208 8.03 1.52 4.32
N LEU A 209 7.87 0.89 3.16
CA LEU A 209 8.79 -0.14 2.68
C LEU A 209 9.91 0.39 1.79
N LYS A 210 9.83 1.64 1.31
CA LYS A 210 10.81 2.26 0.40
C LYS A 210 11.07 1.44 -0.87
N LEU A 211 10.02 0.80 -1.40
CA LEU A 211 10.04 0.10 -2.69
C LEU A 211 9.91 1.09 -3.84
N ASP A 212 10.34 0.67 -5.04
CA ASP A 212 10.28 1.54 -6.22
C ASP A 212 8.84 1.69 -6.72
N LEU A 213 8.22 2.81 -6.41
CA LEU A 213 6.84 3.12 -6.78
C LEU A 213 6.61 3.08 -8.31
N CYS A 214 7.65 3.32 -9.13
CA CYS A 214 7.52 3.27 -10.59
C CYS A 214 7.03 1.91 -11.09
N ASP A 215 7.51 0.80 -10.50
CA ASP A 215 7.15 -0.54 -10.95
C ASP A 215 5.66 -0.83 -10.69
N TYR A 216 5.14 -0.38 -9.54
CA TYR A 216 3.74 -0.55 -9.15
C TYR A 216 2.78 0.31 -9.97
N LEU A 217 3.17 1.56 -10.28
CA LEU A 217 2.39 2.44 -11.15
C LEU A 217 2.36 1.91 -12.59
N ALA A 218 3.48 1.37 -13.09
CA ALA A 218 3.53 0.71 -14.39
C ALA A 218 2.64 -0.54 -14.45
N GLU A 219 2.55 -1.30 -13.36
CA GLU A 219 1.61 -2.42 -13.26
C GLU A 219 0.15 -1.95 -13.29
N TRP A 220 -0.19 -0.87 -12.58
CA TRP A 220 -1.54 -0.28 -12.64
C TRP A 220 -1.89 0.14 -14.07
N GLU A 221 -0.98 0.81 -14.75
CA GLU A 221 -1.08 1.19 -16.15
C GLU A 221 -1.24 0.02 -17.12
N SER A 222 -0.65 -1.13 -16.78
CA SER A 222 -0.74 -2.37 -17.57
C SER A 222 -2.06 -3.12 -17.34
N ASN A 223 -2.76 -2.81 -16.24
CA ASN A 223 -4.11 -3.28 -15.93
C ASN A 223 -5.19 -2.29 -16.38
N ALA A 224 -4.86 -1.35 -17.27
CA ALA A 224 -5.86 -0.49 -17.90
C ALA A 224 -6.93 -1.35 -18.61
N GLY A 225 -8.20 -1.04 -18.36
CA GLY A 225 -9.34 -1.88 -18.78
C GLY A 225 -9.85 -2.84 -17.70
N ASN A 226 -9.11 -3.07 -16.62
CA ASN A 226 -9.68 -3.71 -15.42
C ASN A 226 -10.55 -2.70 -14.67
N GLU A 227 -11.83 -3.03 -14.47
CA GLU A 227 -12.79 -2.16 -13.80
C GLU A 227 -12.41 -1.83 -12.36
N ALA A 228 -11.89 -2.80 -11.58
CA ALA A 228 -11.46 -2.54 -10.22
C ALA A 228 -10.30 -1.55 -10.17
N ALA A 229 -9.30 -1.71 -11.05
CA ALA A 229 -8.19 -0.78 -11.18
C ALA A 229 -8.66 0.64 -11.56
N ALA A 230 -9.68 0.74 -12.41
CA ALA A 230 -10.28 2.03 -12.79
C ALA A 230 -11.10 2.67 -11.66
N LEU A 231 -11.80 1.87 -10.85
CA LEU A 231 -12.53 2.38 -9.67
C LEU A 231 -11.59 2.89 -8.58
N HIS A 232 -10.46 2.22 -8.35
CA HIS A 232 -9.39 2.76 -7.48
C HIS A 232 -8.85 4.09 -8.02
N MET A 233 -8.71 4.21 -9.35
CA MET A 233 -8.25 5.46 -9.97
C MET A 233 -9.29 6.57 -9.81
N ALA A 234 -10.57 6.25 -9.99
CA ALA A 234 -11.66 7.19 -9.79
C ALA A 234 -11.69 7.70 -8.34
N TRP A 235 -11.56 6.80 -7.37
CA TRP A 235 -11.44 7.15 -5.95
C TRP A 235 -10.22 8.05 -5.70
N LEU A 236 -9.05 7.69 -6.23
CA LEU A 236 -7.81 8.45 -6.05
C LEU A 236 -7.95 9.86 -6.64
N VAL A 237 -8.49 10.03 -7.84
CA VAL A 237 -8.71 11.35 -8.46
C VAL A 237 -9.73 12.19 -7.69
N GLU A 238 -10.69 11.59 -6.98
CA GLU A 238 -11.58 12.37 -6.13
C GLU A 238 -10.87 12.87 -4.86
N ASP A 239 -10.11 11.99 -4.20
CA ASP A 239 -9.58 12.20 -2.85
C ASP A 239 -8.12 12.69 -2.77
N PHE A 240 -7.32 12.56 -3.83
CA PHE A 240 -5.87 12.83 -3.83
C PHE A 240 -5.49 14.21 -3.27
N ARG A 241 -6.31 15.24 -3.54
CA ARG A 241 -6.05 16.62 -3.12
C ARG A 241 -6.35 16.91 -1.65
N VAL A 242 -6.90 15.95 -0.91
CA VAL A 242 -7.24 16.07 0.51
C VAL A 242 -6.08 15.61 1.39
N GLN A 243 -5.14 14.84 0.85
CA GLN A 243 -4.16 14.10 1.65
C GLN A 243 -2.79 14.80 1.70
N SER A 244 -2.21 14.77 2.89
CA SER A 244 -0.97 15.48 3.26
C SER A 244 0.26 14.61 3.05
N GLY A 245 1.00 14.84 1.95
CA GLY A 245 2.31 14.22 1.68
C GLY A 245 3.31 15.16 1.00
N HIS A 246 3.01 16.48 1.00
CA HIS A 246 3.75 17.48 0.25
C HIS A 246 5.25 17.51 0.63
N GLY A 247 6.09 17.02 -0.29
CA GLY A 247 7.55 17.16 -0.22
C GLY A 247 8.37 15.87 -0.22
N ALA A 248 7.75 14.69 -0.13
CA ALA A 248 8.47 13.42 -0.32
C ALA A 248 8.70 13.13 -1.81
N ASP A 249 9.87 12.59 -2.18
CA ASP A 249 10.22 12.27 -3.58
C ASP A 249 9.19 11.35 -4.25
N TRP A 250 8.66 10.36 -3.51
CA TRP A 250 7.63 9.46 -4.03
C TRP A 250 6.29 10.15 -4.24
N TYR A 251 5.94 11.15 -3.41
CA TYR A 251 4.69 11.89 -3.55
C TYR A 251 4.76 12.82 -4.76
N VAL A 252 5.90 13.46 -4.99
CA VAL A 252 6.15 14.24 -6.22
C VAL A 252 6.10 13.34 -7.46
N LEU A 253 6.64 12.12 -7.37
CA LEU A 253 6.53 11.14 -8.45
C LEU A 253 5.07 10.76 -8.72
N LEU A 254 4.30 10.46 -7.67
CA LEU A 254 2.88 10.14 -7.77
C LEU A 254 2.07 11.31 -8.35
N GLU A 255 2.30 12.53 -7.87
CA GLU A 255 1.67 13.76 -8.37
C GLU A 255 1.92 13.94 -9.87
N ASN A 256 3.19 13.83 -10.31
CA ASN A 256 3.54 13.89 -11.73
C ASN A 256 2.87 12.79 -12.57
N TRP A 257 2.75 11.58 -12.01
CA TRP A 257 2.07 10.47 -12.68
C TRP A 257 0.57 10.70 -12.79
N ILE A 258 -0.06 11.21 -11.73
CA ILE A 258 -1.48 11.59 -11.69
C ILE A 258 -1.77 12.74 -12.67
N ASP A 259 -0.91 13.74 -12.76
CA ASP A 259 -1.08 14.84 -13.72
C ASP A 259 -0.81 14.42 -15.17
N GLY A 260 -0.18 13.25 -15.37
CA GLY A 260 0.07 12.65 -16.67
C GLY A 260 -1.17 12.06 -17.34
N SER A 261 -0.94 11.35 -18.46
CA SER A 261 -2.01 10.71 -19.25
C SER A 261 -2.48 9.36 -18.69
N ALA A 262 -1.75 8.79 -17.73
CA ALA A 262 -2.01 7.44 -17.23
C ALA A 262 -3.40 7.30 -16.58
N PRO A 263 -3.84 8.19 -15.66
CA PRO A 263 -5.19 8.14 -15.10
C PRO A 263 -6.29 8.18 -16.17
N ALA A 264 -6.20 9.11 -17.12
CA ALA A 264 -7.18 9.24 -18.19
C ALA A 264 -7.29 7.95 -19.00
N ARG A 265 -6.16 7.33 -19.36
CA ARG A 265 -6.14 6.05 -20.09
C ARG A 265 -6.77 4.91 -19.29
N ILE A 266 -6.43 4.78 -18.00
CA ILE A 266 -7.01 3.76 -17.12
C ILE A 266 -8.54 3.90 -17.05
N LEU A 267 -9.04 5.12 -16.88
CA LEU A 267 -10.46 5.42 -16.82
C LEU A 267 -11.17 5.20 -18.17
N GLU A 268 -10.58 5.67 -19.27
CA GLU A 268 -11.14 5.56 -20.63
C GLU A 268 -11.19 4.11 -21.13
N ASP A 269 -10.16 3.30 -20.86
CA ASP A 269 -10.12 1.90 -21.26
C ASP A 269 -11.26 1.09 -20.58
N ALA A 270 -11.50 1.34 -19.29
CA ALA A 270 -12.59 0.68 -18.55
C ALA A 270 -14.00 1.11 -18.99
N LEU A 271 -14.16 2.33 -19.51
CA LEU A 271 -15.44 2.82 -20.07
C LEU A 271 -15.88 2.08 -21.35
N SER A 272 -15.01 1.25 -21.94
CA SER A 272 -15.38 0.43 -23.11
C SER A 272 -16.40 -0.66 -22.77
N SER A 273 -16.45 -1.13 -21.53
CA SER A 273 -17.36 -2.21 -21.10
C SER A 273 -17.67 -2.14 -19.59
N PRO A 274 -18.34 -1.08 -19.10
CA PRO A 274 -18.67 -0.95 -17.69
C PRO A 274 -19.68 -2.02 -17.25
N SER A 275 -19.52 -2.55 -16.04
CA SER A 275 -20.41 -3.57 -15.47
C SER A 275 -21.79 -3.02 -15.12
N SER A 276 -21.91 -1.71 -14.91
CA SER A 276 -23.15 -1.02 -14.58
C SER A 276 -23.12 0.46 -14.96
N SER A 277 -24.31 1.07 -15.07
CA SER A 277 -24.43 2.51 -15.30
C SER A 277 -23.90 3.36 -14.15
N GLN A 278 -23.87 2.83 -12.92
CA GLN A 278 -23.27 3.54 -11.78
C GLN A 278 -21.75 3.63 -11.95
N VAL A 279 -21.09 2.51 -12.27
CA VAL A 279 -19.65 2.48 -12.56
C VAL A 279 -19.31 3.41 -13.71
N GLU A 280 -20.08 3.38 -14.80
CA GLU A 280 -19.89 4.31 -15.93
C GLU A 280 -19.93 5.78 -15.49
N GLN A 281 -20.89 6.16 -14.64
CA GLN A 281 -21.01 7.52 -14.12
C GLN A 281 -19.82 7.90 -13.23
N ASP A 282 -19.38 7.01 -12.34
CA ASP A 282 -18.26 7.24 -11.44
C ASP A 282 -16.96 7.46 -12.23
N LEU A 283 -16.72 6.62 -13.25
CA LEU A 283 -15.54 6.73 -14.12
C LEU A 283 -15.57 8.02 -14.98
N LEU A 284 -16.73 8.38 -15.53
CA LEU A 284 -16.89 9.63 -16.30
C LEU A 284 -16.65 10.86 -15.43
N HIS A 285 -17.18 10.87 -14.20
CA HIS A 285 -17.00 11.98 -13.26
C HIS A 285 -15.52 12.17 -12.90
N ALA A 286 -14.83 11.07 -12.57
CA ALA A 286 -13.40 11.10 -12.30
C ALA A 286 -12.59 11.57 -13.52
N LEU A 287 -12.94 11.12 -14.73
CA LEU A 287 -12.26 11.53 -15.96
C LEU A 287 -12.43 13.04 -16.23
N GLU A 288 -13.63 13.59 -16.01
CA GLU A 288 -13.86 15.02 -16.12
C GLU A 288 -13.07 15.82 -15.07
N ARG A 289 -12.97 15.28 -13.85
CA ARG A 289 -12.17 15.89 -12.78
C ARG A 289 -10.68 15.90 -13.12
N HIS A 290 -10.13 14.78 -13.59
CA HIS A 290 -8.73 14.67 -14.05
C HIS A 290 -8.44 15.65 -15.21
N LYS A 291 -9.33 15.74 -16.20
CA LYS A 291 -9.23 16.72 -17.30
C LYS A 291 -9.18 18.16 -16.79
N ARG A 292 -9.93 18.49 -15.74
CA ARG A 292 -9.88 19.81 -15.10
C ARG A 292 -8.58 20.06 -14.32
N TRP A 293 -7.88 19.02 -13.88
CA TRP A 293 -6.59 19.16 -13.20
C TRP A 293 -5.47 19.44 -14.20
N SER A 294 -5.37 18.60 -15.24
CA SER A 294 -4.37 18.69 -16.30
C SER A 294 -4.43 19.97 -17.15
N GLN A 295 -5.55 20.70 -17.12
CA GLN A 295 -5.75 21.96 -17.86
C GLN A 295 -5.48 23.22 -17.02
N ARG A 296 -5.06 23.11 -15.75
CA ARG A 296 -4.76 24.30 -14.94
C ARG A 296 -3.44 24.94 -15.42
N PRO A 297 -3.41 26.26 -15.71
CA PRO A 297 -2.16 26.95 -15.96
C PRO A 297 -1.30 26.94 -14.69
N GLU A 298 0.00 26.64 -14.84
CA GLU A 298 1.04 26.75 -13.80
C GLU A 298 1.12 28.16 -13.19
#